data_AF-A0AB37SAS4-F1
#
_entry.id   AF-A0AB37SAS4-F1
#
_cell.length_a   1.000
_cell.length_b   1.000
_cell.length_c   1.000
_cell.angle_alpha   90.00
_cell.angle_beta   90.00
_cell.angle_gamma   90.00
#
_symmetry.space_group_name_H-M   'P 1'
#
loop_
_entity.id
_entity.type
_entity.pdbx_description
1 polymer ?
#
loop_
_entity_poly.entity_id
_entity_poly.type
_entity_poly.pdbx_seq_one_letter_code
_entity_poly.pdbx_strand_id
1 'polypeptide(L)'
;MFEQQHDVMLGLYPSKSINWAAVAEAARSDPSAPPERLALFSADYSQTAYAVDGAQSRIELDSVSEIHSGGAGLMMIARPVFDTMAQAYPETRVEFPPSYRNLSPNSTSMYEHFEFLREPDGRSLSEDLSFCKKWRMCGGKLYACSWFQTVHAGVHLDEGNLPALLGQ
;
A
#
# COMPACT_ATOMS: atom_id res chain seq x y z
N MET A 1 1.30 0.20 -15.82
CA MET A 1 0.07 0.06 -15.00
C MET A 1 -1.15 0.49 -15.79
N PHE A 2 -1.29 1.77 -16.15
CA PHE A 2 -2.47 2.28 -16.88
C PHE A 2 -2.85 1.44 -18.11
N GLU A 3 -1.86 1.03 -18.92
CA GLU A 3 -2.05 0.23 -20.13
C GLU A 3 -2.62 -1.18 -19.88
N GLN A 4 -2.55 -1.69 -18.64
CA GLN A 4 -3.08 -3.00 -18.27
C GLN A 4 -4.59 -2.98 -18.00
N GLN A 5 -5.21 -1.79 -17.95
CA GLN A 5 -6.66 -1.59 -17.86
C GLN A 5 -7.35 -2.34 -16.71
N HIS A 6 -6.68 -2.48 -15.57
CA HIS A 6 -7.30 -2.98 -14.34
C HIS A 6 -7.66 -1.83 -13.40
N ASP A 7 -8.76 -2.00 -12.67
CA ASP A 7 -9.32 -0.97 -11.80
C ASP A 7 -8.43 -0.62 -10.61
N VAL A 8 -7.80 -1.64 -10.00
CA VAL A 8 -6.89 -1.46 -8.86
C VAL A 8 -5.62 -2.24 -9.11
N MET A 9 -4.50 -1.53 -9.18
CA MET A 9 -3.17 -2.12 -9.38
C MET A 9 -2.19 -1.55 -8.37
N LEU A 10 -1.24 -2.35 -7.93
CA LEU A 10 -0.16 -1.93 -7.04
C LEU A 10 1.20 -2.35 -7.54
N GLY A 11 2.19 -1.50 -7.29
CA GLY A 11 3.58 -1.74 -7.61
C GLY A 11 4.26 -2.26 -6.37
N LEU A 12 5.11 -3.26 -6.52
CA LEU A 12 5.82 -3.82 -5.38
C LEU A 12 6.92 -2.86 -4.93
N TYR A 13 6.99 -2.65 -3.63
CA TYR A 13 7.99 -1.84 -2.96
C TYR A 13 8.48 -2.55 -1.70
N PRO A 14 9.75 -2.36 -1.31
CA PRO A 14 10.26 -3.00 -0.10
C PRO A 14 9.69 -2.34 1.16
N SER A 15 9.53 -3.09 2.24
CA SER A 15 9.28 -2.56 3.57
C SER A 15 10.50 -1.79 4.09
N LYS A 16 10.30 -0.94 5.10
CA LYS A 16 11.40 -0.23 5.79
C LYS A 16 12.13 -1.15 6.79
N SER A 17 12.51 -2.33 6.33
CA SER A 17 13.24 -3.34 7.09
C SER A 17 14.26 -4.04 6.21
N ILE A 18 15.32 -4.54 6.83
CA ILE A 18 16.34 -5.33 6.14
C ILE A 18 16.01 -6.81 6.32
N ASN A 19 15.95 -7.55 5.22
CA ASN A 19 15.84 -9.01 5.24
C ASN A 19 17.19 -9.67 5.57
N TRP A 20 17.60 -9.60 6.84
CA TRP A 20 18.88 -10.16 7.27
C TRP A 20 19.01 -11.66 7.03
N ALA A 21 17.89 -12.39 7.06
CA ALA A 21 17.89 -13.83 6.77
C ALA A 21 18.29 -14.11 5.31
N ALA A 22 17.70 -13.39 4.35
CA ALA A 22 18.05 -13.53 2.94
C ALA A 22 19.48 -13.05 2.64
N VAL A 23 19.93 -11.95 3.25
CA VAL A 23 21.32 -11.48 3.14
C VAL A 23 22.31 -12.54 3.66
N ALA A 24 22.06 -13.09 4.85
CA ALA A 24 22.93 -14.08 5.45
C ALA A 24 22.95 -15.40 4.65
N GLU A 25 21.81 -15.79 4.09
CA GLU A 25 21.73 -16.98 3.22
C GLU A 25 22.48 -16.77 1.90
N ALA A 26 22.29 -15.63 1.24
CA ALA A 26 23.03 -15.28 0.04
C ALA A 26 24.55 -15.30 0.28
N ALA A 27 25.00 -14.71 1.39
CA ALA A 27 26.43 -14.68 1.77
C ALA A 27 27.00 -16.07 2.07
N ARG A 28 26.22 -16.97 2.67
CA ARG A 28 26.65 -18.37 2.89
C ARG A 28 26.69 -19.17 1.59
N SER A 29 25.74 -18.93 0.69
CA SER A 29 25.61 -19.65 -0.59
C SER A 29 26.71 -19.27 -1.60
N ASP A 30 27.18 -18.02 -1.55
CA ASP A 30 28.30 -17.52 -2.35
C ASP A 30 29.22 -16.65 -1.48
N PRO A 31 30.21 -17.26 -0.79
CA PRO A 31 31.15 -16.53 0.06
C PRO A 31 32.03 -15.51 -0.67
N SER A 32 32.05 -15.55 -2.02
CA SER A 32 32.79 -14.62 -2.86
C SER A 32 31.95 -13.44 -3.35
N ALA A 33 30.64 -13.44 -3.08
CA ALA A 33 29.73 -12.41 -3.53
C ALA A 33 30.16 -11.03 -3.00
N PRO A 34 30.29 -10.02 -3.89
CA PRO A 34 30.63 -8.67 -3.47
C PRO A 34 29.44 -8.03 -2.72
N PRO A 35 29.68 -7.05 -1.83
CA PRO A 35 28.63 -6.41 -1.02
C PRO A 35 27.45 -5.87 -1.83
N GLU A 36 27.69 -5.37 -3.04
CA GLU A 36 26.66 -4.83 -3.94
C GLU A 36 25.65 -5.91 -4.37
N ARG A 37 26.12 -7.15 -4.56
CA ARG A 37 25.25 -8.30 -4.86
C ARG A 37 24.43 -8.70 -3.64
N LEU A 38 25.04 -8.70 -2.46
CA LEU A 38 24.36 -9.04 -1.21
C LEU A 38 23.28 -8.01 -0.85
N ALA A 39 23.50 -6.73 -1.18
CA ALA A 39 22.53 -5.66 -0.95
C ALA A 39 21.19 -5.89 -1.67
N LEU A 40 21.17 -6.61 -2.80
CA LEU A 40 19.94 -6.95 -3.52
C LEU A 40 18.99 -7.84 -2.70
N PHE A 41 19.54 -8.64 -1.77
CA PHE A 41 18.76 -9.52 -0.90
C PHE A 41 18.26 -8.81 0.37
N SER A 42 18.65 -7.55 0.58
CA SER A 42 18.21 -6.78 1.76
C SER A 42 16.75 -6.35 1.69
N ALA A 43 16.20 -6.23 0.47
CA ALA A 43 14.83 -5.81 0.24
C ALA A 43 13.82 -6.88 0.71
N ASP A 44 12.86 -6.47 1.52
CA ASP A 44 11.77 -7.30 2.00
C ASP A 44 10.45 -6.85 1.38
N TYR A 45 9.78 -7.72 0.63
CA TYR A 45 8.50 -7.43 -0.03
C TYR A 45 7.31 -8.12 0.66
N SER A 46 7.55 -8.82 1.77
CA SER A 46 6.55 -9.67 2.44
C SER A 46 5.33 -8.90 2.97
N GLN A 47 5.45 -7.59 3.14
CA GLN A 47 4.38 -6.73 3.68
C GLN A 47 3.68 -5.88 2.61
N THR A 48 4.03 -6.06 1.34
CA THR A 48 3.55 -5.16 0.27
C THR A 48 2.38 -5.73 -0.51
N ALA A 49 2.37 -7.04 -0.74
CA ALA A 49 1.29 -7.73 -1.42
C ALA A 49 1.06 -9.11 -0.81
N TYR A 50 -0.21 -9.50 -0.71
CA TYR A 50 -0.66 -10.74 -0.10
C TYR A 50 -1.35 -11.63 -1.15
N ALA A 51 -1.00 -12.92 -1.13
CA ALA A 51 -1.54 -13.94 -2.03
C ALA A 51 -3.05 -14.09 -1.92
N VAL A 52 -3.71 -14.43 -3.03
CA VAL A 52 -5.07 -15.00 -2.99
C VAL A 52 -5.06 -16.32 -2.20
N ASP A 53 -6.03 -16.51 -1.31
CA ASP A 53 -6.11 -17.70 -0.45
C ASP A 53 -6.00 -19.00 -1.26
N GLY A 54 -5.13 -19.91 -0.80
CA GLY A 54 -4.92 -21.21 -1.45
C GLY A 54 -4.05 -21.19 -2.71
N ALA A 55 -3.59 -20.02 -3.18
CA ALA A 55 -2.61 -19.92 -4.25
C ALA A 55 -1.19 -19.82 -3.69
N GLN A 56 -0.23 -20.54 -4.30
CA GLN A 56 1.15 -20.11 -4.21
C GLN A 56 1.25 -18.81 -5.02
N SER A 57 1.37 -17.65 -4.35
CA SER A 57 1.60 -16.38 -5.03
C SER A 57 3.01 -16.38 -5.60
N ARG A 58 3.17 -17.00 -6.77
CA ARG A 58 4.39 -16.88 -7.54
C ARG A 58 4.26 -15.60 -8.36
N ILE A 59 4.84 -14.53 -7.83
CA ILE A 59 5.00 -13.29 -8.59
C ILE A 59 6.06 -13.59 -9.65
N GLU A 60 5.63 -13.64 -10.90
CA GLU A 60 6.55 -13.80 -12.02
C GLU A 60 7.23 -12.46 -12.33
N LEU A 61 8.42 -12.52 -12.92
CA LEU A 61 9.13 -11.33 -13.37
C LEU A 61 8.34 -10.66 -14.50
N ASP A 62 8.27 -9.33 -14.48
CA ASP A 62 7.67 -8.52 -15.56
C ASP A 62 6.22 -8.92 -15.89
N SER A 63 5.43 -9.18 -14.86
CA SER A 63 4.07 -9.67 -15.01
C SER A 63 3.07 -8.96 -14.10
N VAL A 64 1.79 -9.14 -14.46
CA VAL A 64 0.64 -8.79 -13.64
C VAL A 64 0.16 -10.05 -12.93
N SER A 65 0.00 -9.99 -11.62
CA SER A 65 -0.52 -11.11 -10.82
C SER A 65 -1.72 -10.66 -9.99
N GLU A 66 -2.82 -11.42 -10.02
CA GLU A 66 -3.96 -11.18 -9.11
C GLU A 66 -3.53 -11.45 -7.66
N ILE A 67 -3.93 -10.58 -6.75
CA ILE A 67 -3.58 -10.62 -5.33
C ILE A 67 -4.82 -10.44 -4.46
N HIS A 68 -4.73 -10.88 -3.21
CA HIS A 68 -5.80 -10.70 -2.23
C HIS A 68 -5.88 -9.25 -1.73
N SER A 69 -4.73 -8.68 -1.39
CA SER A 69 -4.62 -7.35 -0.79
C SER A 69 -3.17 -6.86 -0.87
N GLY A 70 -2.95 -5.57 -0.66
CA GLY A 70 -1.61 -4.99 -0.55
C GLY A 70 -1.65 -3.58 -0.01
N GLY A 71 -0.48 -3.02 0.29
CA GLY A 71 -0.35 -1.65 0.76
C GLY A 71 -0.58 -0.63 -0.36
N ALA A 72 -1.00 0.58 0.01
CA ALA A 72 -1.32 1.65 -0.93
C ALA A 72 -0.13 2.56 -1.28
N GLY A 73 1.09 2.23 -0.83
CA GLY A 73 2.28 3.07 -1.03
C GLY A 73 2.61 3.36 -2.49
N LEU A 74 2.31 2.42 -3.39
CA LEU A 74 2.33 2.63 -4.85
C LEU A 74 1.11 1.94 -5.47
N MET A 75 -0.06 2.56 -5.33
CA MET A 75 -1.33 2.04 -5.83
C MET A 75 -1.97 2.98 -6.85
N MET A 76 -2.44 2.40 -7.96
CA MET A 76 -3.25 3.06 -8.98
C MET A 76 -4.70 2.57 -8.85
N ILE A 77 -5.63 3.51 -8.73
CA ILE A 77 -7.06 3.24 -8.54
C ILE A 77 -7.83 4.00 -9.62
N ALA A 78 -8.63 3.29 -10.41
CA ALA A 78 -9.52 3.89 -11.38
C ALA A 78 -10.63 4.67 -10.67
N ARG A 79 -10.90 5.89 -11.12
CA ARG A 79 -11.91 6.77 -10.48
C ARG A 79 -13.27 6.09 -10.22
N PRO A 80 -13.85 5.29 -11.15
CA PRO A 80 -15.15 4.66 -10.93
C PRO A 80 -15.20 3.70 -9.72
N VAL A 81 -14.04 3.19 -9.26
CA VAL A 81 -13.96 2.37 -8.04
C VAL A 81 -14.56 3.09 -6.84
N PHE A 82 -14.27 4.39 -6.70
CA PHE A 82 -14.79 5.19 -5.59
C PHE A 82 -16.30 5.38 -5.68
N ASP A 83 -16.84 5.57 -6.87
CA ASP A 83 -18.29 5.69 -7.08
C ASP A 83 -19.01 4.37 -6.74
N THR A 84 -18.45 3.23 -7.18
CA THR A 84 -18.98 1.91 -6.83
C THR A 84 -18.93 1.66 -5.33
N MET A 85 -17.81 1.97 -4.67
CA MET A 85 -17.67 1.79 -3.23
C MET A 85 -18.60 2.73 -2.44
N ALA A 86 -18.79 3.98 -2.87
CA ALA A 86 -19.72 4.90 -2.22
C ALA A 86 -21.18 4.42 -2.29
N GLN A 87 -21.56 3.76 -3.39
CA GLN A 87 -22.88 3.14 -3.53
C GLN A 87 -23.04 1.88 -2.68
N ALA A 88 -21.99 1.06 -2.58
CA ALA A 88 -22.00 -0.17 -1.80
C ALA A 88 -21.90 0.06 -0.28
N TYR A 89 -21.23 1.14 0.13
CA TYR A 89 -20.95 1.50 1.53
C TYR A 89 -21.40 2.93 1.87
N PRO A 90 -22.70 3.25 1.72
CA PRO A 90 -23.22 4.60 1.96
C PRO A 90 -23.02 5.09 3.40
N GLU A 91 -22.87 4.17 4.35
CA GLU A 91 -22.61 4.43 5.77
C GLU A 91 -21.23 5.05 6.04
N THR A 92 -20.28 4.90 5.10
CA THR A 92 -18.93 5.48 5.21
C THR A 92 -18.89 6.98 4.87
N ARG A 93 -20.07 7.58 4.62
CA ARG A 93 -20.20 9.01 4.38
C ARG A 93 -20.09 9.78 5.69
N VAL A 94 -19.10 10.65 5.77
CA VAL A 94 -18.82 11.49 6.94
C VAL A 94 -18.94 12.97 6.60
N GLU A 95 -19.10 13.80 7.63
CA GLU A 95 -18.96 15.26 7.48
C GLU A 95 -17.54 15.58 7.01
N PHE A 96 -17.41 16.52 6.07
CA PHE A 96 -16.11 16.92 5.57
C PHE A 96 -15.28 17.56 6.70
N PRO A 97 -14.11 17.01 7.07
CA PRO A 97 -13.42 17.48 8.27
C PRO A 97 -12.93 18.92 8.09
N PRO A 98 -13.10 19.79 9.11
CA PRO A 98 -12.67 21.20 9.03
C PRO A 98 -11.20 21.40 8.64
N SER A 99 -10.32 20.48 9.05
CA SER A 99 -8.89 20.47 8.74
C SER A 99 -8.56 20.35 7.25
N TYR A 100 -9.48 19.82 6.43
CA TYR A 100 -9.27 19.63 4.99
C TYR A 100 -10.00 20.67 4.13
N ARG A 101 -10.70 21.65 4.72
CA ARG A 101 -11.50 22.65 3.96
C ARG A 101 -10.67 23.48 2.98
N ASN A 102 -9.38 23.66 3.23
CA ASN A 102 -8.48 24.32 2.27
C ASN A 102 -8.32 23.53 0.95
N LEU A 103 -8.50 22.20 0.97
CA LEU A 103 -8.40 21.34 -0.21
C LEU A 103 -9.71 21.31 -1.01
N SER A 104 -10.86 21.37 -0.32
CA SER A 104 -12.17 21.44 -0.96
C SER A 104 -13.14 22.34 -0.17
N PRO A 105 -13.12 23.67 -0.41
CA PRO A 105 -13.86 24.64 0.40
C PRO A 105 -15.38 24.44 0.41
N ASN A 106 -15.91 23.89 -0.69
CA ASN A 106 -17.35 23.73 -0.90
C ASN A 106 -17.85 22.32 -0.57
N SER A 107 -16.98 21.39 -0.16
CA SER A 107 -17.39 20.04 0.23
C SER A 107 -18.00 20.04 1.63
N THR A 108 -19.18 19.44 1.74
CA THR A 108 -19.88 19.25 3.03
C THR A 108 -19.74 17.83 3.57
N SER A 109 -19.43 16.86 2.70
CA SER A 109 -19.23 15.46 3.08
C SER A 109 -18.16 14.79 2.21
N MET A 110 -17.60 13.69 2.71
CA MET A 110 -16.75 12.76 1.96
C MET A 110 -17.07 11.31 2.32
N TYR A 111 -16.51 10.37 1.56
CA TYR A 111 -16.56 8.94 1.88
C TYR A 111 -15.19 8.46 2.37
N GLU A 112 -15.18 7.69 3.46
CA GLU A 112 -13.97 7.09 4.01
C GLU A 112 -13.68 5.74 3.33
N HIS A 113 -13.10 5.78 2.13
CA HIS A 113 -12.74 4.56 1.41
C HIS A 113 -11.62 3.75 2.10
N PHE A 114 -10.77 4.42 2.88
CA PHE A 114 -9.61 3.89 3.61
C PHE A 114 -9.82 4.03 5.13
N GLU A 115 -10.87 3.42 5.67
CA GLU A 115 -11.13 3.35 7.11
C GLU A 115 -10.48 2.12 7.75
N PHE A 116 -10.35 2.08 9.07
CA PHE A 116 -9.91 0.87 9.77
C PHE A 116 -11.08 -0.09 9.98
N LEU A 117 -10.98 -1.32 9.47
CA LEU A 117 -11.95 -2.37 9.74
C LEU A 117 -11.43 -3.34 10.81
N ARG A 118 -12.38 -4.04 11.44
CA ARG A 118 -12.11 -5.13 12.37
C ARG A 118 -12.66 -6.44 11.83
N GLU A 119 -11.83 -7.48 11.85
CA GLU A 119 -12.22 -8.84 11.51
C GLU A 119 -13.10 -9.47 12.62
N PRO A 120 -13.96 -10.45 12.27
CA PRO A 120 -14.78 -11.15 13.26
C PRO A 120 -13.97 -11.86 14.35
N ASP A 121 -12.72 -12.25 14.06
CA ASP A 121 -11.79 -12.85 15.01
C ASP A 121 -11.09 -11.83 15.93
N GLY A 122 -11.41 -10.53 15.80
CA GLY A 122 -10.91 -9.44 16.62
C GLY A 122 -9.65 -8.76 16.10
N ARG A 123 -9.04 -9.25 15.00
CA ARG A 123 -7.89 -8.58 14.36
C ARG A 123 -8.30 -7.27 13.71
N SER A 124 -7.44 -6.25 13.80
CA SER A 124 -7.62 -5.00 13.07
C SER A 124 -6.93 -5.07 11.71
N LEU A 125 -7.56 -4.51 10.69
CA LEU A 125 -6.95 -4.26 9.38
C LEU A 125 -6.43 -2.83 9.32
N SER A 126 -5.30 -2.61 8.66
CA SER A 126 -4.90 -1.25 8.29
C SER A 126 -5.88 -0.64 7.28
N GLU A 127 -5.78 0.66 7.05
CA GLU A 127 -6.58 1.42 6.12
C GLU A 127 -6.50 0.86 4.68
N ASP A 128 -5.30 0.48 4.24
CA ASP A 128 -5.06 -0.08 2.91
C ASP A 128 -5.71 -1.45 2.74
N LEU A 129 -5.56 -2.33 3.74
CA LEU A 129 -6.13 -3.67 3.70
C LEU A 129 -7.66 -3.63 3.81
N SER A 130 -8.19 -2.66 4.55
CA SER A 130 -9.62 -2.39 4.65
C SER A 130 -10.21 -1.94 3.31
N PHE A 131 -9.52 -1.03 2.61
CA PHE A 131 -9.88 -0.66 1.23
C PHE A 131 -9.90 -1.90 0.31
N CYS A 132 -8.82 -2.70 0.33
CA CYS A 132 -8.73 -3.92 -0.49
C CYS A 132 -9.90 -4.88 -0.23
N LYS A 133 -10.25 -5.07 1.05
CA LYS A 133 -11.36 -5.94 1.47
C LYS A 133 -12.70 -5.41 0.95
N LYS A 134 -13.00 -4.13 1.17
CA LYS A 134 -14.24 -3.51 0.68
C LYS A 134 -14.35 -3.59 -0.84
N TRP A 135 -13.27 -3.29 -1.57
CA TRP A 135 -13.28 -3.38 -3.03
C TRP A 135 -13.58 -4.81 -3.51
N ARG A 136 -12.98 -5.83 -2.89
CA ARG A 136 -13.27 -7.24 -3.22
C ARG A 136 -14.69 -7.64 -2.90
N MET A 137 -15.26 -7.14 -1.80
CA MET A 137 -16.67 -7.35 -1.46
C MET A 137 -17.63 -6.70 -2.47
N CYS A 138 -17.21 -5.66 -3.20
CA CYS A 138 -17.91 -5.15 -4.38
C CYS A 138 -17.73 -6.00 -5.66
N GLY A 139 -17.02 -7.13 -5.59
CA GLY A 139 -16.66 -7.96 -6.74
C GLY A 139 -15.41 -7.50 -7.49
N GLY A 140 -14.71 -6.49 -6.97
CA GLY A 140 -13.47 -5.97 -7.51
C GLY A 140 -12.29 -6.92 -7.38
N LYS A 141 -11.27 -6.71 -8.20
CA LYS A 141 -9.99 -7.43 -8.15
C LYS A 141 -8.83 -6.47 -7.95
N LEU A 142 -7.75 -6.98 -7.36
CA LEU A 142 -6.50 -6.27 -7.17
C LEU A 142 -5.36 -7.00 -7.88
N TYR A 143 -4.42 -6.24 -8.43
CA TYR A 143 -3.31 -6.79 -9.19
C TYR A 143 -1.97 -6.19 -8.76
N ALA A 144 -0.95 -7.04 -8.60
CA ALA A 144 0.43 -6.62 -8.36
C ALA A 144 1.23 -6.58 -9.67
N CYS A 145 2.11 -5.58 -9.79
CA CYS A 145 3.02 -5.38 -10.91
C CYS A 145 4.47 -5.54 -10.46
N SER A 146 5.21 -6.45 -11.09
CA SER A 146 6.56 -6.84 -10.65
C SER A 146 7.72 -6.18 -11.42
N TRP A 147 7.44 -5.26 -12.34
CA TRP A 147 8.45 -4.58 -13.17
C TRP A 147 8.98 -3.26 -12.57
N PHE A 148 8.46 -2.82 -11.42
CA PHE A 148 8.91 -1.58 -10.81
C PHE A 148 10.20 -1.78 -10.02
N GLN A 149 11.19 -0.93 -10.30
CA GLN A 149 12.34 -0.73 -9.42
C GLN A 149 12.02 0.42 -8.47
N THR A 150 11.92 0.12 -7.18
CA THR A 150 11.44 1.07 -6.17
C THR A 150 12.44 1.20 -5.03
N VAL A 151 12.46 2.38 -4.42
CA VAL A 151 13.20 2.66 -3.19
C VAL A 151 12.21 3.18 -2.17
N HIS A 152 12.14 2.55 -1.00
CA HIS A 152 11.31 3.00 0.10
C HIS A 152 12.16 3.79 1.10
N ALA A 153 12.29 5.09 0.84
CA ALA A 153 13.08 5.98 1.69
C ALA A 153 12.30 6.45 2.93
N GLY A 154 13.00 6.65 4.04
CA GLY A 154 12.54 7.44 5.18
C GLY A 154 13.74 8.04 5.92
N VAL A 155 13.72 9.34 6.22
CA VAL A 155 13.54 10.02 7.52
C VAL A 155 13.65 11.52 7.19
N HIS A 156 12.54 12.25 7.22
CA HIS A 156 12.56 13.72 7.28
C HIS A 156 12.38 14.09 8.75
N LEU A 157 13.27 14.92 9.28
CA LEU A 157 13.16 15.46 10.63
C LEU A 157 12.49 16.83 10.52
N ASP A 158 11.25 16.93 11.01
CA ASP A 158 10.54 18.20 11.09
C ASP A 158 10.99 18.95 12.35
N GLU A 159 11.88 19.91 12.19
CA GLU A 159 12.33 20.80 13.27
C GLU A 159 11.41 22.03 13.39
N GLY A 160 10.76 22.19 14.54
CA GLY A 160 9.93 23.35 14.86
C GLY A 160 10.49 24.16 16.03
N ASN A 161 10.50 25.50 15.90
CA ASN A 161 10.84 26.42 16.98
C ASN A 161 9.61 27.28 17.35
N LEU A 162 8.72 26.69 18.15
CA LEU A 162 7.50 27.33 18.60
C LEU A 162 7.76 28.63 19.40
N PRO A 163 8.78 28.73 20.28
CA PRO A 163 9.12 29.99 20.95
C PRO A 163 9.48 31.13 19.98
N ALA A 164 10.23 30.86 18.91
CA ALA A 164 10.55 31.86 17.89
C ALA A 164 9.32 32.30 17.08
N LEU A 165 8.34 31.40 16.89
CA LEU A 165 7.08 31.69 16.20
C LEU A 165 6.13 32.55 17.06
N LEU A 166 6.04 32.27 18.36
CA LEU A 166 5.13 32.94 19.29
C LEU A 166 5.71 34.23 19.91
N GLY A 167 7.02 34.46 19.74
CA GLY A 167 7.73 35.63 20.28
C GLY A 167 7.77 36.84 19.34
N GLN A 168 6.97 36.86 18.26
CA GLN A 168 6.77 38.03 17.39
C GLN A 168 5.58 38.89 17.85
#